data_AF-A0A374UR10-F1
#
_entry.id   AF-A0A374UR10-F1
#
_cell.length_a   1.000
_cell.length_b   1.000
_cell.length_c   1.000
_cell.angle_alpha   90.00
_cell.angle_beta   90.00
_cell.angle_gamma   90.00
#
_symmetry.space_group_name_H-M   'P 1'
#
loop_
_entity.id
_entity.type
_entity.pdbx_description
1 polymer ?
#
loop_
_entity_poly.entity_id
_entity_poly.type
_entity_poly.pdbx_seq_one_letter_code
_entity_poly.pdbx_strand_id
1 'polypeptide(L)'
;MKKFELTTEQKINWFGRTLYRIKACISFTTTSGDEVKAGDLGGFVEKESNLSHDGKAWVWGNAKVWGNAKVWGNAEVCGDAEVWGNAKVCGDAEVWGNAKVCGDAEVYGDAKVCGDAEVYGDAKVCGDAEVYGDAKVWGNAKVWGNAEVWGNAKVCGDAEVYGDAKVWGNAKVCGDASVFSTEHIFCATPIGEYANSLTLFRTKHLEIKISFEYELYSVEEFKKVIDEWDDTKNREVALAVLEIGQKHIDLTPTSDDLKPCPFCGGEAEYNDSDIVVCNNCCASADKKIWNKRV
;
A
#
# COMPACT_ATOMS: atom_id res chain seq x y z
N MET A 1 21.25 15.51 22.07
CA MET A 1 22.19 14.41 22.42
C MET A 1 22.20 13.45 21.24
N LYS A 2 23.35 12.91 20.81
CA LYS A 2 23.35 11.94 19.71
C LYS A 2 22.70 10.63 20.19
N LYS A 3 21.77 10.08 19.40
CA LYS A 3 21.12 8.78 19.69
C LYS A 3 21.99 7.60 19.30
N PHE A 4 22.78 7.73 18.23
CA PHE A 4 23.70 6.72 17.74
C PHE A 4 24.95 7.34 17.12
N GLU A 5 25.95 6.51 16.88
CA GLU A 5 27.16 6.81 16.12
C GLU A 5 27.37 5.77 15.00
N LEU A 6 28.07 6.17 13.94
CA LEU A 6 28.54 5.24 12.91
C LEU A 6 29.85 4.60 13.39
N THR A 7 29.91 3.27 13.36
CA THR A 7 31.12 2.53 13.74
C THR A 7 32.08 2.35 12.56
N THR A 8 33.23 1.74 12.81
CA THR A 8 34.19 1.35 11.76
C THR A 8 33.82 0.04 11.05
N GLU A 9 32.82 -0.72 11.54
CA GLU A 9 32.32 -1.91 10.85
C GLU A 9 31.53 -1.47 9.62
N GLN A 10 32.00 -1.92 8.45
CA GLN A 10 31.47 -1.51 7.15
C GLN A 10 31.07 -2.72 6.30
N LYS A 11 30.08 -2.51 5.44
CA LYS A 11 29.74 -3.42 4.34
C LYS A 11 29.54 -2.62 3.06
N ILE A 12 29.82 -3.24 1.92
CA ILE A 12 29.53 -2.68 0.60
C ILE A 12 28.25 -3.35 0.10
N ASN A 13 27.24 -2.55 -0.23
CA ASN A 13 26.02 -3.09 -0.84
C ASN A 13 26.23 -3.35 -2.34
N TRP A 14 25.24 -3.97 -2.98
CA TRP A 14 25.33 -4.33 -4.40
C TRP A 14 25.43 -3.12 -5.35
N PHE A 15 25.11 -1.90 -4.88
CA PHE A 15 25.33 -0.65 -5.60
C PHE A 15 26.74 -0.05 -5.40
N GLY A 16 27.65 -0.74 -4.70
CA GLY A 16 28.99 -0.24 -4.41
C GLY A 16 29.03 0.85 -3.33
N ARG A 17 27.93 1.06 -2.58
CA ARG A 17 27.87 2.05 -1.50
C ARG A 17 28.38 1.44 -0.20
N THR A 18 29.18 2.20 0.53
CA THR A 18 29.67 1.81 1.85
C THR A 18 28.61 2.14 2.89
N LEU A 19 28.23 1.14 3.68
CA LEU A 19 27.30 1.28 4.79
C LEU A 19 28.04 0.99 6.10
N TYR A 20 27.72 1.77 7.12
CA TYR A 20 28.33 1.71 8.45
C TYR A 20 27.33 1.13 9.43
N ARG A 21 27.78 0.17 10.23
CA ARG A 21 27.01 -0.33 11.37
C ARG A 21 26.76 0.81 12.35
N ILE A 22 25.52 0.98 12.80
CA ILE A 22 25.18 1.94 13.85
C ILE A 22 25.38 1.35 15.24
N LYS A 23 25.73 2.20 16.21
CA LYS A 23 25.82 1.85 17.63
C LYS A 23 25.07 2.87 18.48
N ALA A 24 24.23 2.42 19.38
CA ALA A 24 23.46 3.26 20.27
C ALA A 24 24.38 4.03 21.25
N CYS A 25 24.15 5.33 21.38
CA CYS A 25 24.84 6.18 22.36
C CYS A 25 24.05 6.35 23.65
N ILE A 26 22.75 6.07 23.62
CA ILE A 26 21.83 6.22 24.74
C ILE A 26 20.92 4.99 24.82
N SER A 27 20.38 4.72 26.00
CA SER A 27 19.34 3.71 26.15
C SER A 27 17.96 4.30 25.93
N PHE A 28 17.08 3.59 25.24
CA PHE A 28 15.67 3.95 25.04
C PHE A 28 14.83 2.71 24.72
N THR A 29 13.51 2.83 24.82
CA THR A 29 12.56 1.78 24.44
C THR A 29 11.81 2.23 23.19
N THR A 30 11.75 1.38 22.17
CA THR A 30 10.99 1.63 20.94
C THR A 30 9.48 1.64 21.19
N THR A 31 8.66 1.78 20.14
CA THR A 31 7.20 1.70 20.30
C THR A 31 6.74 0.24 20.39
N SER A 32 7.43 -0.70 19.74
CA SER A 32 7.21 -2.15 19.89
C SER A 32 7.45 -2.66 21.32
N GLY A 33 8.12 -1.88 22.16
CA GLY A 33 8.49 -2.23 23.53
C GLY A 33 9.90 -2.83 23.66
N ASP A 34 10.66 -2.88 22.57
CA ASP A 34 12.03 -3.38 22.57
C ASP A 34 13.00 -2.37 23.21
N GLU A 35 13.92 -2.86 24.04
CA GLU A 35 14.93 -2.04 24.72
C GLU A 35 16.21 -1.96 23.85
N VAL A 36 16.59 -0.75 23.46
CA VAL A 36 17.91 -0.44 22.91
C VAL A 36 18.78 0.09 24.04
N LYS A 37 19.88 -0.58 24.39
CA LYS A 37 20.81 -0.13 25.43
C LYS A 37 21.95 0.67 24.81
N ALA A 38 22.46 1.64 25.56
CA ALA A 38 23.69 2.33 25.17
C ALA A 38 24.83 1.31 24.95
N GLY A 39 25.43 1.35 23.77
CA GLY A 39 26.44 0.38 23.33
C GLY A 39 25.92 -0.70 22.38
N ASP A 40 24.61 -0.91 22.28
CA ASP A 40 24.04 -1.92 21.39
C ASP A 40 24.28 -1.57 19.91
N LEU A 41 24.52 -2.61 19.12
CA LEU A 41 24.69 -2.50 17.67
C LEU A 41 23.32 -2.63 16.98
N GLY A 42 23.09 -1.78 15.98
CA GLY A 42 21.91 -1.85 15.10
C GLY A 42 22.25 -2.40 13.71
N GLY A 43 21.46 -1.99 12.73
CA GLY A 43 21.71 -2.25 11.31
C GLY A 43 22.75 -1.33 10.71
N PHE A 44 22.66 -1.12 9.40
CA PHE A 44 23.64 -0.39 8.61
C PHE A 44 23.02 0.83 7.94
N VAL A 45 23.72 1.96 8.01
CA VAL A 45 23.31 3.18 7.29
C VAL A 45 24.47 3.76 6.48
N GLU A 46 24.19 4.42 5.36
CA GLU A 46 25.25 5.05 4.55
C GLU A 46 25.80 6.32 5.21
N LYS A 47 24.92 7.12 5.83
CA LYS A 47 25.27 8.39 6.47
C LYS A 47 24.35 8.67 7.66
N GLU A 48 24.79 9.54 8.57
CA GLU A 48 24.03 9.89 9.79
C GLU A 48 22.61 10.39 9.47
N SER A 49 22.39 11.07 8.34
CA SER A 49 21.07 11.58 7.97
C SER A 49 20.07 10.54 7.49
N ASN A 50 20.47 9.27 7.34
CA ASN A 50 19.55 8.19 7.00
C ASN A 50 18.65 7.76 8.18
N LEU A 51 19.10 7.99 9.42
CA LEU A 51 18.34 7.67 10.64
C LEU A 51 18.33 8.89 11.56
N SER A 52 17.13 9.33 11.96
CA SER A 52 17.00 10.51 12.82
C SER A 52 17.61 10.28 14.20
N HIS A 53 18.26 11.31 14.75
CA HIS A 53 18.65 11.35 16.16
C HIS A 53 17.47 11.67 17.10
N ASP A 54 16.37 12.21 16.56
CA ASP A 54 15.15 12.48 17.31
C ASP A 54 14.19 11.28 17.27
N GLY A 55 13.30 11.21 18.26
CA GLY A 55 12.32 10.13 18.39
C GLY A 55 12.95 8.76 18.66
N LYS A 56 12.13 7.71 18.54
CA LYS A 56 12.49 6.32 18.87
C LYS A 56 12.86 5.47 17.65
N ALA A 57 12.86 6.05 16.46
CA ALA A 57 13.16 5.30 15.25
C ALA A 57 14.51 4.57 15.32
N TRP A 58 14.56 3.34 14.85
CA TRP A 58 15.74 2.49 14.94
C TRP A 58 15.87 1.53 13.76
N VAL A 59 17.12 1.20 13.41
CA VAL A 59 17.45 0.20 12.38
C VAL A 59 18.11 -0.96 13.10
N TRP A 60 17.51 -2.13 13.05
CA TRP A 60 17.91 -3.33 13.77
C TRP A 60 18.68 -4.33 12.88
N GLY A 61 19.42 -5.23 13.52
CA GLY A 61 19.93 -6.46 12.88
C GLY A 61 20.79 -6.22 11.64
N ASN A 62 20.35 -6.72 10.49
CA ASN A 62 21.04 -6.58 9.20
C ASN A 62 20.37 -5.57 8.27
N ALA A 63 19.32 -4.88 8.73
CA ALA A 63 18.59 -3.93 7.93
C ALA A 63 19.51 -2.81 7.45
N LYS A 64 19.22 -2.29 6.25
CA LYS A 64 20.07 -1.33 5.55
C LYS A 64 19.27 -0.11 5.14
N VAL A 65 19.78 1.09 5.44
CA VAL A 65 19.19 2.36 4.98
C VAL A 65 20.25 3.21 4.27
N TRP A 66 20.03 3.57 3.01
CA TRP A 66 21.05 4.27 2.23
C TRP A 66 20.49 5.22 1.17
N GLY A 67 21.37 5.90 0.44
CA GLY A 67 20.97 6.97 -0.47
C GLY A 67 20.46 8.20 0.28
N ASN A 68 19.36 8.76 -0.18
CA ASN A 68 18.65 9.86 0.47
C ASN A 68 17.51 9.37 1.36
N ALA A 69 17.37 8.05 1.54
CA ALA A 69 16.31 7.51 2.37
C ALA A 69 16.42 8.00 3.81
N LYS A 70 15.28 8.14 4.47
CA LYS A 70 15.19 8.65 5.84
C LYS A 70 14.25 7.77 6.66
N VAL A 71 14.70 7.43 7.87
CA VAL A 71 13.91 6.76 8.91
C VAL A 71 13.84 7.67 10.14
N TRP A 72 12.64 8.04 10.58
CA TRP A 72 12.44 8.96 11.71
C TRP A 72 11.12 8.73 12.45
N GLY A 73 10.83 9.54 13.47
CA GLY A 73 9.68 9.32 14.35
C GLY A 73 9.94 8.14 15.26
N ASN A 74 9.09 7.13 15.21
CA ASN A 74 9.22 5.87 15.94
C ASN A 74 9.42 4.67 15.03
N ALA A 75 9.61 4.88 13.72
CA ALA A 75 9.67 3.81 12.74
C ALA A 75 10.81 2.81 13.00
N GLU A 76 10.52 1.54 12.75
CA GLU A 76 11.44 0.43 12.98
C GLU A 76 11.73 -0.30 11.68
N VAL A 77 13.03 -0.49 11.38
CA VAL A 77 13.47 -1.28 10.22
C VAL A 77 14.31 -2.45 10.71
N CYS A 78 13.89 -3.69 10.48
CA CYS A 78 14.57 -4.88 11.03
C CYS A 78 14.68 -6.04 10.03
N GLY A 79 15.24 -7.18 10.46
CA GLY A 79 15.55 -8.30 9.58
C GLY A 79 16.65 -7.98 8.57
N ASP A 80 16.43 -8.37 7.32
CA ASP A 80 17.27 -8.08 6.16
C ASP A 80 16.67 -6.97 5.28
N ALA A 81 15.70 -6.21 5.82
CA ALA A 81 14.98 -5.18 5.09
C ALA A 81 15.89 -4.05 4.57
N GLU A 82 15.49 -3.47 3.45
CA GLU A 82 16.27 -2.51 2.69
C GLU A 82 15.44 -1.26 2.37
N VAL A 83 15.93 -0.09 2.78
CA VAL A 83 15.29 1.22 2.51
C VAL A 83 16.27 2.14 1.79
N TRP A 84 15.96 2.58 0.57
CA TRP A 84 16.90 3.40 -0.22
C TRP A 84 16.25 4.35 -1.23
N GLY A 85 17.08 5.03 -2.03
CA GLY A 85 16.60 6.07 -2.94
C GLY A 85 16.26 7.33 -2.15
N ASN A 86 15.08 7.89 -2.34
CA ASN A 86 14.51 9.00 -1.55
C ASN A 86 13.41 8.52 -0.58
N ALA A 87 13.31 7.20 -0.35
CA ALA A 87 12.26 6.60 0.45
C ALA A 87 12.18 7.16 1.87
N LYS A 88 10.96 7.20 2.40
CA LYS A 88 10.65 7.77 3.71
C LYS A 88 9.91 6.76 4.55
N VAL A 89 10.42 6.45 5.73
CA VAL A 89 9.75 5.60 6.72
C VAL A 89 9.62 6.38 8.03
N CYS A 90 8.40 6.61 8.50
CA CYS A 90 8.17 7.41 9.69
C CYS A 90 6.86 7.08 10.44
N GLY A 91 6.50 7.85 11.46
CA GLY A 91 5.41 7.46 12.37
C GLY A 91 5.83 6.26 13.21
N ASP A 92 4.92 5.33 13.43
CA ASP A 92 5.14 4.04 14.10
C ASP A 92 5.28 2.90 13.06
N ALA A 93 5.65 3.23 11.82
CA ALA A 93 5.73 2.26 10.73
C ALA A 93 6.83 1.21 10.94
N GLU A 94 6.55 -0.02 10.52
CA GLU A 94 7.45 -1.16 10.65
C GLU A 94 7.80 -1.74 9.28
N VAL A 95 9.10 -1.94 9.02
CA VAL A 95 9.60 -2.59 7.79
C VAL A 95 10.53 -3.74 8.16
N TRP A 96 10.17 -4.98 7.83
CA TRP A 96 10.95 -6.16 8.27
C TRP A 96 10.97 -7.32 7.27
N GLY A 97 11.66 -8.41 7.64
CA GLY A 97 11.90 -9.54 6.74
C GLY A 97 12.92 -9.18 5.66
N ASN A 98 12.60 -9.46 4.40
CA ASN A 98 13.37 -9.09 3.21
C ASN A 98 12.74 -7.89 2.47
N ALA A 99 11.84 -7.16 3.13
CA ALA A 99 11.07 -6.09 2.52
C ALA A 99 11.98 -4.99 1.94
N LYS A 100 11.53 -4.40 0.82
CA LYS A 100 12.25 -3.36 0.08
C LYS A 100 11.38 -2.13 -0.07
N VAL A 101 11.88 -0.98 0.39
CA VAL A 101 11.23 0.32 0.20
C VAL A 101 12.19 1.25 -0.53
N CYS A 102 11.84 1.70 -1.74
CA CYS A 102 12.76 2.50 -2.56
C CYS A 102 12.08 3.52 -3.49
N GLY A 103 12.86 4.24 -4.29
CA GLY A 103 12.34 5.37 -5.08
C GLY A 103 11.95 6.54 -4.18
N ASP A 104 10.80 7.14 -4.43
CA ASP A 104 10.20 8.22 -3.65
C ASP A 104 9.10 7.70 -2.69
N ALA A 105 9.07 6.39 -2.44
CA ALA A 105 8.02 5.74 -1.65
C ALA A 105 7.96 6.23 -0.20
N GLU A 106 6.74 6.29 0.34
CA GLU A 106 6.46 6.75 1.70
C GLU A 106 5.70 5.67 2.49
N VAL A 107 6.24 5.27 3.64
CA VAL A 107 5.60 4.36 4.61
C VAL A 107 5.47 5.10 5.94
N TYR A 108 4.25 5.31 6.44
CA TYR A 108 4.02 6.12 7.64
C TYR A 108 2.74 5.78 8.41
N GLY A 109 2.58 6.33 9.61
CA GLY A 109 1.49 5.91 10.53
C GLY A 109 1.86 4.58 11.18
N ASP A 110 0.90 3.67 11.35
CA ASP A 110 1.08 2.33 11.91
C ASP A 110 1.33 1.26 10.83
N ALA A 111 1.75 1.68 9.64
CA ALA A 111 1.82 0.85 8.46
C ALA A 111 2.95 -0.18 8.55
N LYS A 112 2.69 -1.36 7.97
CA LYS A 112 3.58 -2.52 8.05
C LYS A 112 3.95 -3.02 6.66
N VAL A 113 5.25 -3.20 6.41
CA VAL A 113 5.77 -3.78 5.18
C VAL A 113 6.72 -4.93 5.51
N CYS A 114 6.37 -6.17 5.13
CA CYS A 114 7.16 -7.33 5.53
C CYS A 114 7.20 -8.49 4.53
N GLY A 115 7.92 -9.57 4.89
CA GLY A 115 8.17 -10.68 3.98
C GLY A 115 9.12 -10.27 2.86
N ASP A 116 8.82 -10.61 1.62
CA ASP A 116 9.56 -10.23 0.41
C ASP A 116 8.89 -9.03 -0.32
N ALA A 117 8.05 -8.27 0.39
CA ALA A 117 7.26 -7.19 -0.19
C ALA A 117 8.11 -6.03 -0.73
N GLU A 118 7.67 -5.43 -1.84
CA GLU A 118 8.36 -4.31 -2.49
C GLU A 118 7.45 -3.09 -2.63
N VAL A 119 7.84 -1.95 -2.06
CA VAL A 119 7.17 -0.66 -2.20
C VAL A 119 8.13 0.32 -2.90
N TYR A 120 7.75 0.83 -4.07
CA TYR A 120 8.66 1.67 -4.88
C TYR A 120 7.96 2.68 -5.79
N GLY A 121 8.72 3.57 -6.44
CA GLY A 121 8.15 4.71 -7.18
C GLY A 121 7.66 5.79 -6.22
N ASP A 122 6.51 6.40 -6.51
CA ASP A 122 5.85 7.43 -5.67
C ASP A 122 4.79 6.82 -4.73
N ALA A 123 4.86 5.52 -4.49
CA ALA A 123 3.84 4.77 -3.76
C ALA A 123 3.76 5.18 -2.27
N LYS A 124 2.56 5.11 -1.71
CA LYS A 124 2.30 5.45 -0.31
C LYS A 124 1.60 4.31 0.42
N VAL A 125 2.10 3.94 1.59
CA VAL A 125 1.47 2.98 2.50
C VAL A 125 1.31 3.65 3.86
N CYS A 126 0.09 3.80 4.37
CA CYS A 126 -0.13 4.51 5.64
C CYS A 126 -1.34 4.10 6.47
N GLY A 127 -1.47 4.61 7.69
CA GLY A 127 -2.50 4.15 8.63
C GLY A 127 -2.15 2.75 9.12
N ASP A 128 -3.14 1.90 9.38
CA ASP A 128 -2.95 0.51 9.82
C ASP A 128 -2.71 -0.49 8.65
N ALA A 129 -2.28 0.01 7.48
CA ALA A 129 -2.19 -0.79 6.27
C ALA A 129 -1.02 -1.79 6.33
N GLU A 130 -1.25 -2.99 5.81
CA GLU A 130 -0.26 -4.07 5.78
C GLU A 130 0.06 -4.54 4.35
N VAL A 131 1.35 -4.59 4.01
CA VAL A 131 1.85 -5.13 2.74
C VAL A 131 2.85 -6.24 3.02
N TYR A 132 2.53 -7.48 2.63
CA TYR A 132 3.33 -8.65 3.04
C TYR A 132 3.39 -9.78 2.01
N GLY A 133 4.23 -10.79 2.25
CA GLY A 133 4.49 -11.85 1.26
C GLY A 133 5.35 -11.34 0.10
N ASP A 134 5.02 -11.70 -1.14
CA ASP A 134 5.70 -11.25 -2.37
C ASP A 134 5.01 -10.02 -3.01
N ALA A 135 4.21 -9.29 -2.22
CA ALA A 135 3.36 -8.22 -2.72
C ALA A 135 4.17 -7.03 -3.24
N LYS A 136 3.65 -6.36 -4.28
CA LYS A 136 4.29 -5.20 -4.87
C LYS A 136 3.34 -4.01 -4.96
N VAL A 137 3.78 -2.86 -4.46
CA VAL A 137 3.06 -1.57 -4.54
C VAL A 137 3.95 -0.53 -5.22
N TRP A 138 3.52 0.02 -6.36
CA TRP A 138 4.35 0.98 -7.10
C TRP A 138 3.62 2.02 -7.95
N GLY A 139 4.37 2.93 -8.58
CA GLY A 139 3.77 4.08 -9.28
C GLY A 139 3.28 5.11 -8.27
N ASN A 140 2.09 5.69 -8.48
CA ASN A 140 1.44 6.60 -7.54
C ASN A 140 0.44 5.87 -6.62
N ALA A 141 0.54 4.54 -6.52
CA ALA A 141 -0.42 3.73 -5.79
C ALA A 141 -0.45 4.11 -4.31
N LYS A 142 -1.65 4.07 -3.71
CA LYS A 142 -1.85 4.36 -2.29
C LYS A 142 -2.57 3.20 -1.61
N VAL A 143 -2.03 2.77 -0.47
CA VAL A 143 -2.62 1.76 0.40
C VAL A 143 -2.79 2.35 1.80
N TRP A 144 -4.01 2.44 2.32
CA TRP A 144 -4.23 3.05 3.65
C TRP A 144 -5.44 2.52 4.43
N GLY A 145 -5.63 3.00 5.66
CA GLY A 145 -6.66 2.45 6.56
C GLY A 145 -6.24 1.07 7.05
N ASN A 146 -7.16 0.12 7.19
CA ASN A 146 -6.89 -1.27 7.57
C ASN A 146 -6.62 -2.17 6.34
N ALA A 147 -6.22 -1.60 5.21
CA ALA A 147 -6.09 -2.34 3.97
C ALA A 147 -4.93 -3.34 4.02
N GLU A 148 -5.17 -4.54 3.49
CA GLU A 148 -4.16 -5.60 3.41
C GLU A 148 -3.83 -5.95 1.94
N VAL A 149 -2.54 -6.00 1.61
CA VAL A 149 -2.04 -6.45 0.29
C VAL A 149 -1.01 -7.57 0.47
N TRP A 150 -1.31 -8.78 -0.03
CA TRP A 150 -0.42 -9.93 0.21
C TRP A 150 -0.37 -11.01 -0.86
N GLY A 151 0.51 -12.00 -0.66
CA GLY A 151 0.80 -13.03 -1.66
C GLY A 151 1.62 -12.44 -2.79
N ASN A 152 1.32 -12.78 -4.06
CA ASN A 152 1.94 -12.16 -5.24
C ASN A 152 1.15 -10.94 -5.76
N ALA A 153 0.35 -10.32 -4.90
CA ALA A 153 -0.54 -9.23 -5.29
C ALA A 153 0.24 -8.02 -5.79
N LYS A 154 -0.35 -7.32 -6.76
CA LYS A 154 0.25 -6.16 -7.42
C LYS A 154 -0.71 -4.98 -7.39
N VAL A 155 -0.28 -3.85 -6.81
CA VAL A 155 -1.02 -2.58 -6.81
C VAL A 155 -0.18 -1.52 -7.49
N CYS A 156 -0.66 -0.92 -8.58
CA CYS A 156 0.14 0.07 -9.33
C CYS A 156 -0.62 1.16 -10.08
N GLY A 157 0.10 2.11 -10.67
CA GLY A 157 -0.51 3.28 -11.33
C GLY A 157 -1.05 4.26 -10.30
N ASP A 158 -2.26 4.77 -10.49
CA ASP A 158 -2.93 5.70 -9.57
C ASP A 158 -3.96 4.98 -8.66
N ALA A 159 -3.76 3.67 -8.47
CA ALA A 159 -4.68 2.79 -7.78
C ALA A 159 -4.75 3.12 -6.29
N GLU A 160 -5.95 3.07 -5.74
CA GLU A 160 -6.24 3.38 -4.34
C GLU A 160 -6.89 2.16 -3.67
N VAL A 161 -6.22 1.62 -2.66
CA VAL A 161 -6.68 0.48 -1.85
C VAL A 161 -6.80 0.95 -0.40
N TYR A 162 -8.00 0.93 0.19
CA TYR A 162 -8.20 1.54 1.50
C TYR A 162 -9.29 0.90 2.36
N GLY A 163 -9.61 1.48 3.52
CA GLY A 163 -10.62 0.93 4.42
C GLY A 163 -10.26 -0.47 4.88
N ASP A 164 -11.19 -1.41 4.79
CA ASP A 164 -10.97 -2.83 5.13
C ASP A 164 -10.73 -3.70 3.88
N ALA A 165 -10.26 -3.08 2.78
CA ALA A 165 -9.96 -3.80 1.54
C ALA A 165 -8.88 -4.86 1.72
N LYS A 166 -9.02 -5.94 0.97
CA LYS A 166 -8.05 -7.02 0.88
C LYS A 166 -7.71 -7.27 -0.57
N VAL A 167 -6.41 -7.28 -0.91
CA VAL A 167 -5.90 -7.60 -2.25
C VAL A 167 -4.87 -8.71 -2.10
N TRP A 168 -5.14 -9.90 -2.66
CA TRP A 168 -4.36 -11.09 -2.33
C TRP A 168 -4.04 -11.99 -3.52
N GLY A 169 -3.22 -13.00 -3.26
CA GLY A 169 -2.93 -14.06 -4.24
C GLY A 169 -2.20 -13.50 -5.44
N ASN A 170 -2.71 -13.74 -6.65
CA ASN A 170 -2.13 -13.20 -7.88
C ASN A 170 -2.90 -11.97 -8.40
N ALA A 171 -3.68 -11.29 -7.55
CA ALA A 171 -4.49 -10.15 -7.97
C ALA A 171 -3.63 -8.99 -8.47
N LYS A 172 -4.07 -8.32 -9.54
CA LYS A 172 -3.41 -7.12 -10.07
C LYS A 172 -4.42 -5.98 -10.19
N VAL A 173 -4.28 -4.99 -9.31
CA VAL A 173 -5.10 -3.77 -9.23
C VAL A 173 -4.27 -2.60 -9.75
N CYS A 174 -4.75 -1.91 -10.79
CA CYS A 174 -3.98 -0.83 -11.38
C CYS A 174 -4.81 0.25 -12.05
N GLY A 175 -4.15 1.32 -12.50
CA GLY A 175 -4.82 2.44 -13.15
C GLY A 175 -5.56 3.30 -12.13
N ASP A 176 -6.81 3.64 -12.39
CA ASP A 176 -7.69 4.46 -11.56
C ASP A 176 -8.55 3.63 -10.58
N ALA A 177 -8.07 2.46 -10.16
CA ALA A 177 -8.78 1.59 -9.23
C ALA A 177 -9.13 2.31 -7.91
N SER A 178 -10.29 1.97 -7.34
CA SER A 178 -10.76 2.42 -6.03
C SER A 178 -11.40 1.24 -5.31
N VAL A 179 -10.60 0.57 -4.47
CA VAL A 179 -10.93 -0.69 -3.79
C VAL A 179 -10.88 -0.48 -2.27
N PHE A 180 -12.04 -0.42 -1.62
CA PHE A 180 -12.11 -0.20 -0.17
C PHE A 180 -12.83 -1.29 0.64
N SER A 181 -13.21 -2.37 -0.05
CA SER A 181 -13.88 -3.54 0.50
C SER A 181 -13.52 -4.75 -0.38
N THR A 182 -13.62 -5.95 0.16
CA THR A 182 -13.53 -7.20 -0.62
C THR A 182 -14.60 -7.30 -1.71
N GLU A 183 -15.67 -6.52 -1.64
CA GLU A 183 -16.71 -6.43 -2.68
C GLU A 183 -16.26 -5.57 -3.88
N HIS A 184 -15.11 -4.90 -3.82
CA HIS A 184 -14.58 -4.08 -4.94
C HIS A 184 -13.52 -4.76 -5.78
N ILE A 185 -13.23 -6.03 -5.47
CA ILE A 185 -12.23 -6.82 -6.19
C ILE A 185 -12.67 -8.28 -6.27
N PHE A 186 -12.41 -8.90 -7.41
CA PHE A 186 -12.62 -10.33 -7.62
C PHE A 186 -11.46 -10.88 -8.44
N CYS A 187 -10.78 -11.91 -7.93
CA CYS A 187 -9.63 -12.50 -8.60
C CYS A 187 -9.81 -14.01 -8.72
N ALA A 188 -9.59 -14.53 -9.93
CA ALA A 188 -9.57 -15.96 -10.20
C ALA A 188 -8.30 -16.36 -10.93
N THR A 189 -7.71 -17.47 -10.51
CA THR A 189 -6.48 -18.04 -11.07
C THR A 189 -6.54 -19.56 -10.90
N PRO A 190 -6.05 -20.35 -11.88
CA PRO A 190 -5.57 -19.94 -13.20
C PRO A 190 -6.70 -19.75 -14.23
N ILE A 191 -6.55 -18.79 -15.14
CA ILE A 191 -7.45 -18.53 -16.27
C ILE A 191 -6.67 -18.48 -17.59
N GLY A 192 -7.17 -19.16 -18.61
CA GLY A 192 -6.52 -19.27 -19.93
C GLY A 192 -5.37 -20.28 -19.97
N GLU A 193 -4.76 -20.42 -21.14
CA GLU A 193 -3.69 -21.40 -21.41
C GLU A 193 -2.43 -21.15 -20.57
N TYR A 194 -2.10 -19.88 -20.34
CA TYR A 194 -0.89 -19.47 -19.60
C TYR A 194 -1.10 -19.35 -18.08
N ALA A 195 -2.20 -19.91 -17.56
CA ALA A 195 -2.51 -19.90 -16.13
C ALA A 195 -2.48 -18.49 -15.50
N ASN A 196 -3.00 -17.52 -16.23
CA ASN A 196 -2.99 -16.12 -15.83
C ASN A 196 -3.96 -15.84 -14.68
N SER A 197 -3.71 -14.74 -13.99
CA SER A 197 -4.66 -14.16 -13.05
C SER A 197 -5.65 -13.28 -13.81
N LEU A 198 -6.94 -13.52 -13.61
CA LEU A 198 -8.01 -12.62 -14.03
C LEU A 198 -8.49 -11.83 -12.81
N THR A 199 -8.18 -10.53 -12.78
CA THR A 199 -8.62 -9.63 -11.69
C THR A 199 -9.62 -8.63 -12.22
N LEU A 200 -10.84 -8.64 -11.67
CA LEU A 200 -11.83 -7.58 -11.83
C LEU A 200 -11.73 -6.64 -10.63
N PHE A 201 -11.85 -5.35 -10.85
CA PHE A 201 -11.86 -4.37 -9.77
C PHE A 201 -12.71 -3.14 -10.13
N ARG A 202 -13.22 -2.48 -9.11
CA ARG A 202 -13.94 -1.19 -9.21
C ARG A 202 -12.96 -0.03 -9.43
N THR A 203 -13.36 0.91 -10.29
CA THR A 203 -12.63 2.18 -10.51
C THR A 203 -13.24 3.35 -9.75
N LYS A 204 -12.52 4.47 -9.71
CA LYS A 204 -13.03 5.77 -9.20
C LYS A 204 -14.28 6.27 -9.93
N HIS A 205 -14.54 5.78 -11.14
CA HIS A 205 -15.69 6.13 -11.97
C HIS A 205 -16.87 5.16 -11.84
N LEU A 206 -16.85 4.25 -10.85
CA LEU A 206 -17.87 3.20 -10.67
C LEU A 206 -17.99 2.28 -11.89
N GLU A 207 -16.85 1.96 -12.50
CA GLU A 207 -16.76 1.00 -13.59
C GLU A 207 -16.01 -0.26 -13.15
N ILE A 208 -16.21 -1.35 -13.87
CA ILE A 208 -15.41 -2.56 -13.72
C ILE A 208 -14.31 -2.54 -14.78
N LYS A 209 -13.05 -2.65 -14.32
CA LYS A 209 -11.91 -2.94 -15.17
C LYS A 209 -11.38 -4.34 -14.88
N ILE A 210 -10.80 -4.94 -15.91
CA ILE A 210 -10.19 -6.26 -15.87
C ILE A 210 -8.70 -6.08 -16.10
N SER A 211 -7.91 -6.60 -15.18
CA SER A 211 -6.49 -6.86 -15.38
C SER A 211 -6.30 -8.33 -15.72
N PHE A 212 -5.73 -8.57 -16.89
CA PHE A 212 -5.36 -9.90 -17.36
C PHE A 212 -4.02 -9.78 -18.07
N GLU A 213 -3.07 -10.64 -17.71
CA GLU A 213 -1.67 -10.54 -18.15
C GLU A 213 -1.06 -9.16 -17.84
N TYR A 214 -0.66 -8.42 -18.86
CA TYR A 214 -0.01 -7.11 -18.75
C TYR A 214 -0.94 -5.94 -19.05
N GLU A 215 -2.17 -6.23 -19.50
CA GLU A 215 -3.09 -5.24 -20.06
C GLU A 215 -4.28 -4.96 -19.15
N LEU A 216 -4.96 -3.85 -19.45
CA LEU A 216 -6.21 -3.44 -18.81
C LEU A 216 -7.34 -3.39 -19.85
N TYR A 217 -8.48 -3.94 -19.48
CA TYR A 217 -9.64 -4.03 -20.36
C TYR A 217 -10.90 -3.54 -19.66
N SER A 218 -11.82 -2.95 -20.42
CA SER A 218 -13.24 -3.01 -20.06
C SER A 218 -13.77 -4.44 -20.20
N VAL A 219 -14.93 -4.71 -19.61
CA VAL A 219 -15.63 -6.00 -19.75
C VAL A 219 -15.85 -6.38 -21.22
N GLU A 220 -16.29 -5.43 -22.05
CA GLU A 220 -16.60 -5.69 -23.46
C GLU A 220 -15.35 -5.90 -24.32
N GLU A 221 -14.24 -5.21 -24.00
CA GLU A 221 -12.95 -5.46 -24.66
C GLU A 221 -12.42 -6.85 -24.29
N PHE A 222 -12.52 -7.24 -23.02
CA PHE A 222 -12.03 -8.55 -22.58
C PHE A 222 -12.83 -9.71 -23.17
N LYS A 223 -14.15 -9.56 -23.35
CA LYS A 223 -14.97 -10.56 -24.07
C LYS A 223 -14.44 -10.81 -25.48
N LYS A 224 -14.04 -9.75 -26.21
CA LYS A 224 -13.43 -9.90 -27.55
C LYS A 224 -12.11 -10.65 -27.50
N VAL A 225 -11.28 -10.40 -26.49
CA VAL A 225 -10.03 -11.15 -26.27
C VAL A 225 -10.33 -12.63 -26.05
N ILE A 226 -11.32 -12.95 -25.20
CA ILE A 226 -11.75 -14.34 -24.95
C ILE A 226 -12.30 -15.00 -26.22
N ASP A 227 -12.99 -14.25 -27.09
CA ASP A 227 -13.56 -14.76 -28.34
C ASP A 227 -12.49 -15.20 -29.36
N GLU A 228 -11.25 -14.73 -29.21
CA GLU A 228 -10.10 -15.13 -30.03
C GLU A 228 -9.40 -16.39 -29.51
N TRP A 229 -9.78 -16.93 -28.34
CA TRP A 229 -9.13 -18.11 -27.76
C TRP A 229 -9.60 -19.42 -28.42
N ASP A 230 -8.66 -20.22 -28.93
CA ASP A 230 -8.98 -21.49 -29.61
C ASP A 230 -9.59 -22.55 -28.66
N ASP A 231 -9.20 -22.57 -27.39
CA ASP A 231 -9.68 -23.55 -26.40
C ASP A 231 -11.07 -23.16 -25.85
N THR A 232 -12.08 -23.92 -26.24
CA THR A 232 -13.47 -23.74 -25.81
C THR A 232 -13.66 -23.86 -24.31
N LYS A 233 -12.93 -24.77 -23.64
CA LYS A 233 -13.04 -24.95 -22.18
C LYS A 233 -12.51 -23.74 -21.44
N ASN A 234 -11.35 -23.22 -21.85
CA ASN A 234 -10.78 -22.02 -21.23
C ASN A 234 -11.66 -20.79 -21.45
N ARG A 235 -12.27 -20.68 -22.64
CA ARG A 235 -13.26 -19.66 -22.98
C ARG A 235 -14.47 -19.72 -22.04
N GLU A 236 -15.09 -20.88 -21.89
CA GLU A 236 -16.27 -21.08 -21.03
C GLU A 236 -15.96 -20.76 -19.57
N VAL A 237 -14.80 -21.20 -19.05
CA VAL A 237 -14.37 -20.88 -17.69
C VAL A 237 -14.15 -19.38 -17.52
N ALA A 238 -13.45 -18.72 -18.45
CA ALA A 238 -13.22 -17.28 -18.37
C ALA A 238 -14.53 -16.47 -18.40
N LEU A 239 -15.49 -16.86 -19.24
CA LEU A 239 -16.81 -16.24 -19.29
C LEU A 239 -17.60 -16.43 -17.99
N ALA A 240 -17.57 -17.63 -17.40
CA ALA A 240 -18.24 -17.90 -16.13
C ALA A 240 -17.64 -17.08 -14.99
N VAL A 241 -16.31 -17.00 -14.93
CA VAL A 241 -15.58 -16.18 -13.96
C VAL A 241 -15.89 -14.69 -14.16
N LEU A 242 -15.95 -14.22 -15.41
CA LEU A 242 -16.32 -12.87 -15.74
C LEU A 242 -17.77 -12.54 -15.33
N GLU A 243 -18.70 -13.48 -15.47
CA GLU A 243 -20.08 -13.33 -14.99
C GLU A 243 -20.16 -13.24 -13.47
N ILE A 244 -19.47 -14.13 -12.76
CA ILE A 244 -19.41 -14.12 -11.29
C ILE A 244 -18.80 -12.82 -10.80
N GLY A 245 -17.63 -12.43 -11.34
CA GLY A 245 -16.93 -11.22 -10.96
C GLY A 245 -17.79 -9.97 -11.18
N GLN A 246 -18.49 -9.85 -12.31
CA GLN A 246 -19.39 -8.71 -12.55
C GLN A 246 -20.54 -8.60 -11.54
N LYS A 247 -21.04 -9.74 -11.04
CA LYS A 247 -22.09 -9.75 -10.00
C LYS A 247 -21.54 -9.50 -8.60
N HIS A 248 -20.28 -9.86 -8.37
CA HIS A 248 -19.58 -9.66 -7.10
C HIS A 248 -19.18 -8.21 -6.90
N ILE A 249 -18.71 -7.52 -7.95
CA ILE A 249 -18.22 -6.16 -7.81
C ILE A 249 -19.37 -5.20 -7.49
N ASP A 250 -19.34 -4.64 -6.28
CA ASP A 250 -20.25 -3.56 -5.91
C ASP A 250 -19.83 -2.27 -6.62
N LEU A 251 -20.76 -1.67 -7.36
CA LEU A 251 -20.58 -0.36 -8.00
C LEU A 251 -21.47 0.70 -7.35
N THR A 252 -22.10 0.38 -6.23
CA THR A 252 -22.86 1.34 -5.45
C THR A 252 -21.94 2.51 -5.14
N PRO A 253 -22.35 3.76 -5.46
CA PRO A 253 -21.59 4.91 -5.05
C PRO A 253 -21.39 4.85 -3.54
N THR A 254 -20.15 4.99 -3.13
CA THR A 254 -19.78 5.45 -1.80
C THR A 254 -20.50 6.77 -1.50
N SER A 255 -20.40 7.26 -0.27
CA SER A 255 -20.66 8.67 0.06
C SER A 255 -19.95 9.70 -0.84
N ASP A 256 -19.18 9.30 -1.85
CA ASP A 256 -18.52 10.20 -2.79
C ASP A 256 -19.51 10.87 -3.77
N ASP A 257 -20.81 10.55 -3.71
CA ASP A 257 -21.90 11.36 -4.30
C ASP A 257 -22.21 12.63 -3.51
N LEU A 258 -21.59 12.83 -2.35
CA LEU A 258 -21.91 13.99 -1.53
C LEU A 258 -21.26 15.22 -2.13
N LYS A 259 -22.11 16.04 -2.74
CA LYS A 259 -21.70 17.37 -3.14
C LYS A 259 -21.12 18.09 -1.91
N PRO A 260 -20.10 18.95 -2.10
CA PRO A 260 -19.55 19.75 -1.01
C PRO A 260 -20.66 20.45 -0.25
N CYS A 261 -20.49 20.60 1.06
CA CYS A 261 -21.53 21.10 1.95
C CYS A 261 -22.23 22.35 1.35
N PRO A 262 -23.57 22.34 1.17
CA PRO A 262 -24.30 23.45 0.54
C PRO A 262 -24.17 24.77 1.30
N PHE A 263 -23.71 24.72 2.55
CA PHE A 263 -23.60 25.88 3.42
C PHE A 263 -22.18 26.44 3.50
N CYS A 264 -21.14 25.60 3.45
CA CYS A 264 -19.75 26.03 3.66
C CYS A 264 -18.74 25.51 2.63
N GLY A 265 -19.14 24.63 1.70
CA GLY A 265 -18.28 24.04 0.68
C GLY A 265 -17.28 22.98 1.17
N GLY A 266 -17.34 22.59 2.44
CA GLY A 266 -16.47 21.54 3.01
C GLY A 266 -16.88 20.13 2.59
N GLU A 267 -16.00 19.16 2.85
CA GLU A 267 -16.24 17.73 2.57
C GLU A 267 -17.42 17.18 3.39
N ALA A 268 -18.08 16.18 2.81
CA ALA A 268 -19.27 15.56 3.34
C ALA A 268 -19.11 14.05 3.39
N GLU A 269 -19.56 13.44 4.48
CA GLU A 269 -19.47 12.00 4.75
C GLU A 269 -20.78 11.48 5.38
N TYR A 270 -20.97 10.16 5.47
CA TYR A 270 -22.05 9.58 6.27
C TYR A 270 -21.63 9.42 7.73
N ASN A 271 -22.59 9.52 8.64
CA ASN A 271 -22.44 9.04 10.02
C ASN A 271 -22.96 7.59 10.18
N ASP A 272 -22.83 7.04 11.40
CA ASP A 272 -23.28 5.70 11.82
C ASP A 272 -24.79 5.41 11.64
N SER A 273 -25.56 6.35 11.07
CA SER A 273 -27.01 6.24 10.85
C SER A 273 -27.42 6.57 9.40
N ASP A 274 -26.50 6.47 8.43
CA ASP A 274 -26.73 6.77 7.02
C ASP A 274 -27.19 8.23 6.74
N ILE A 275 -26.92 9.15 7.68
CA ILE A 275 -27.18 10.59 7.52
C ILE A 275 -25.89 11.27 7.08
N VAL A 276 -25.99 12.15 6.08
CA VAL A 276 -24.85 12.95 5.60
C VAL A 276 -24.52 14.04 6.60
N VAL A 277 -23.25 14.23 6.90
CA VAL A 277 -22.72 15.29 7.77
C VAL A 277 -21.56 16.01 7.10
N CYS A 278 -21.45 17.33 7.31
CA CYS A 278 -20.27 18.10 6.92
C CYS A 278 -19.24 18.17 8.05
N ASN A 279 -17.99 17.83 7.72
CA ASN A 279 -16.88 17.75 8.68
C ASN A 279 -16.38 19.12 9.17
N ASN A 280 -16.84 20.22 8.55
CA ASN A 280 -16.41 21.57 8.89
C ASN A 280 -17.44 22.35 9.71
N CYS A 281 -18.74 22.23 9.39
CA CYS A 281 -19.80 23.01 10.05
C CYS A 281 -20.88 22.17 10.75
N CYS A 282 -20.75 20.84 10.73
CA CYS A 282 -21.68 19.89 11.35
C CYS A 282 -23.13 19.95 10.83
N ALA A 283 -23.37 20.58 9.67
CA ALA A 283 -24.66 20.49 9.01
C ALA A 283 -24.93 19.03 8.62
N SER A 284 -26.17 18.57 8.79
CA SER A 284 -26.55 17.19 8.47
C SER A 284 -27.89 17.08 7.72
N ALA A 285 -28.03 16.12 6.82
CA ALA A 285 -29.30 15.78 6.16
C ALA A 285 -29.30 14.35 5.58
N ASP A 286 -30.49 13.84 5.25
CA ASP A 286 -30.63 12.67 4.38
C ASP A 286 -29.94 12.91 3.01
N LYS A 287 -29.31 11.87 2.43
CA LYS A 287 -28.57 11.96 1.14
C LYS A 287 -29.35 12.68 0.04
N LYS A 288 -30.64 12.35 -0.13
CA LYS A 288 -31.48 12.94 -1.20
C LYS A 288 -31.74 14.41 -0.97
N ILE A 289 -31.77 14.85 0.29
CA ILE A 289 -31.95 16.26 0.66
C ILE A 289 -30.62 17.00 0.53
N TRP A 290 -29.52 16.40 0.98
CA TRP A 290 -28.17 16.98 0.89
C TRP A 290 -27.81 17.36 -0.54
N ASN A 291 -27.94 16.40 -1.47
CA ASN A 291 -27.54 16.59 -2.87
C ASN A 291 -28.49 17.48 -3.69
N LYS A 292 -29.71 17.73 -3.21
CA LYS A 292 -30.67 18.68 -3.81
C LYS A 292 -30.45 20.13 -3.37
N ARG A 293 -29.73 20.36 -2.26
CA ARG A 293 -29.51 21.70 -1.69
C ARG A 293 -28.27 22.40 -2.23
N VAL A 294 -27.43 21.69 -2.97
CA VAL A 294 -26.27 22.22 -3.70
C VAL A 294 -26.61 22.40 -5.17
#